data_AF-A0A6G3ZVV4-F1
#
_entry.id   AF-A0A6G3ZVV4-F1
#
_cell.length_a   1.000
_cell.length_b   1.000
_cell.length_c   1.000
_cell.angle_alpha   90.00
_cell.angle_beta   90.00
_cell.angle_gamma   90.00
#
_symmetry.space_group_name_H-M   'P 1'
#
loop_
_entity.id
_entity.type
_entity.pdbx_description
1 polymer ?
#
loop_
_entity_poly.entity_id
_entity_poly.type
_entity_poly.pdbx_seq_one_letter_code
_entity_poly.pdbx_strand_id
1 'polypeptide(L)'
;MIIDYCEQEIVEEKMLVHIGFQFEDEPDSLYVAELSLDNDGYVSAWTLFFNGFDCKYTFRQEEKEHFIHYAQEQGISIRQKA
;
A
#
# COMPACT_ATOMS: atom_id res chain seq x y z
N MET A 1 -8.78 6.89 7.64
CA MET A 1 -8.80 6.17 6.34
C MET A 1 -9.37 4.78 6.55
N ILE A 2 -10.15 4.28 5.59
CA ILE A 2 -10.86 3.00 5.68
C ILE A 2 -10.25 2.05 4.65
N ILE A 3 -9.61 0.97 5.11
CA ILE A 3 -9.00 -0.05 4.25
C ILE A 3 -10.06 -1.09 3.89
N ASP A 4 -10.14 -1.43 2.61
CA ASP A 4 -11.14 -2.36 2.06
C ASP A 4 -10.52 -3.73 1.77
N TYR A 5 -9.38 -3.76 1.08
CA TYR A 5 -8.70 -5.01 0.73
C TYR A 5 -7.19 -4.85 0.65
N CYS A 6 -6.50 -5.99 0.65
CA CYS A 6 -5.07 -6.07 0.42
C CYS A 6 -4.76 -7.30 -0.44
N GLU A 7 -4.01 -7.08 -1.52
CA GLU A 7 -3.57 -8.12 -2.46
C GLU A 7 -2.06 -8.04 -2.65
N GLN A 8 -1.45 -9.18 -3.00
CA GLN A 8 -0.05 -9.25 -3.35
C GLN A 8 0.11 -9.80 -4.77
N GLU A 9 1.03 -9.21 -5.51
CA GLU A 9 1.38 -9.63 -6.86
C GLU A 9 2.90 -9.76 -6.98
N ILE A 10 3.38 -10.73 -7.77
CA ILE A 10 4.80 -10.85 -8.10
C ILE A 10 4.97 -10.44 -9.56
N VAL A 11 5.63 -9.32 -9.80
CA VAL A 11 5.89 -8.75 -11.14
C VAL A 11 7.39 -8.59 -11.31
N GLU A 12 7.97 -9.19 -12.36
CA GLU A 12 9.40 -9.06 -12.69
C GLU A 12 10.34 -9.30 -11.48
N GLU A 13 10.08 -10.37 -10.71
CA GLU A 13 10.81 -10.75 -9.49
C GLU A 13 10.66 -9.76 -8.31
N LYS A 14 9.83 -8.73 -8.44
CA LYS A 14 9.47 -7.81 -7.35
C LYS A 14 8.12 -8.18 -6.78
N MET A 15 7.98 -8.06 -5.47
CA MET A 15 6.69 -8.19 -4.80
C MET A 15 6.03 -6.81 -4.73
N LEU A 16 4.82 -6.72 -5.27
CA LEU A 16 3.95 -5.56 -5.15
C LEU A 16 2.83 -5.91 -4.17
N VAL A 17 2.49 -4.96 -3.32
CA VAL A 17 1.33 -5.07 -2.43
C VAL A 17 0.37 -3.95 -2.77
N HIS A 18 -0.86 -4.30 -3.12
CA HIS A 18 -1.94 -3.38 -3.49
C HIS A 18 -2.94 -3.31 -2.36
N ILE A 19 -3.10 -2.13 -1.77
CA ILE A 19 -4.01 -1.90 -0.65
C ILE A 19 -5.09 -0.95 -1.11
N GLY A 20 -6.32 -1.45 -1.25
CA GLY A 20 -7.49 -0.67 -1.59
C GLY A 20 -8.03 0.06 -0.37
N PHE A 21 -8.29 1.37 -0.48
CA PHE A 21 -8.79 2.17 0.63
C PHE A 21 -9.57 3.41 0.17
N GLN A 22 -10.30 4.01 1.11
CA GLN A 22 -11.02 5.28 0.94
C GLN A 22 -10.51 6.30 1.95
N PHE A 23 -10.38 7.56 1.51
CA PHE A 23 -10.16 8.67 2.42
C PHE A 23 -11.47 9.04 3.13
N GLU A 24 -11.39 9.53 4.37
CA GLU A 24 -12.59 9.82 5.18
C GLU A 24 -13.39 11.02 4.65
N ASP A 25 -12.70 11.98 4.05
CA ASP A 25 -13.27 13.15 3.38
C ASP A 25 -13.78 12.83 1.95
N GLU A 26 -13.37 11.71 1.38
CA GLU A 26 -13.80 11.23 0.06
C GLU A 26 -14.26 9.76 0.10
N PRO A 27 -15.38 9.46 0.80
CA PRO A 27 -15.84 8.09 1.01
C PRO A 27 -16.33 7.39 -0.28
N ASP A 28 -16.69 8.15 -1.31
CA ASP A 28 -17.16 7.61 -2.59
C ASP A 28 -16.02 7.29 -3.57
N SER A 29 -14.78 7.63 -3.22
CA SER A 29 -13.60 7.49 -4.07
C SER A 29 -12.72 6.32 -3.60
N LEU A 30 -12.55 5.30 -4.45
CA LEU A 30 -11.64 4.18 -4.16
C LEU A 30 -10.23 4.48 -4.67
N TYR A 31 -9.26 4.37 -3.78
CA TYR A 31 -7.84 4.54 -4.03
C TYR A 31 -7.08 3.24 -3.81
N VAL A 32 -5.90 3.12 -4.42
CA VAL A 32 -5.00 1.98 -4.21
C VAL A 32 -3.63 2.49 -3.83
N ALA A 33 -3.14 2.11 -2.65
CA ALA A 33 -1.74 2.27 -2.30
C ALA A 33 -0.97 1.05 -2.83
N GLU A 34 -0.02 1.29 -3.73
CA GLU A 34 0.91 0.27 -4.19
C GLU A 34 2.23 0.42 -3.43
N LEU A 35 2.67 -0.68 -2.82
CA LEU A 35 3.94 -0.79 -2.11
C LEU A 35 4.85 -1.71 -2.91
N SER A 36 5.97 -1.18 -3.40
CA SER A 36 7.00 -1.99 -4.04
C SER A 36 7.97 -2.51 -2.99
N LEU A 37 8.03 -3.83 -2.79
CA LEU A 37 8.98 -4.47 -1.89
C LEU A 37 10.26 -4.85 -2.63
N ASP A 38 11.40 -4.65 -1.97
CA ASP A 38 12.67 -5.20 -2.41
C ASP A 38 12.81 -6.69 -2.03
N ASN A 39 13.91 -7.31 -2.47
CA ASN A 39 14.18 -8.74 -2.22
C ASN A 39 14.35 -9.08 -0.72
N ASP A 40 14.57 -8.07 0.12
CA ASP A 40 14.69 -8.23 1.57
C ASP A 40 13.34 -8.02 2.29
N GLY A 41 12.27 -7.70 1.55
CA GLY A 41 10.93 -7.47 2.05
C GLY A 41 10.71 -6.06 2.62
N TYR A 42 11.60 -5.10 2.33
CA TYR A 42 11.40 -3.70 2.71
C TYR A 42 10.66 -2.92 1.62
N VAL A 43 9.82 -1.98 2.05
CA VAL A 43 9.16 -1.07 1.11
C VAL A 43 10.17 -0.09 0.52
N SER A 44 10.39 -0.21 -0.79
CA SER A 44 11.30 0.62 -1.58
C SER A 44 10.60 1.83 -2.21
N ALA A 45 9.30 1.71 -2.51
CA ALA A 45 8.50 2.78 -3.09
C ALA A 45 7.02 2.69 -2.65
N TRP A 46 6.36 3.86 -2.64
CA TRP A 46 4.94 4.01 -2.37
C TRP A 46 4.33 4.83 -3.49
N THR A 47 3.25 4.33 -4.08
CA THR A 47 2.52 5.01 -5.15
C THR A 47 1.04 5.01 -4.81
N LEU A 48 0.36 6.13 -5.03
CA LEU A 48 -1.10 6.21 -4.91
C LEU A 48 -1.71 6.14 -6.30
N PHE A 49 -2.64 5.22 -6.51
CA PHE A 49 -3.44 5.15 -7.72
C PHE A 49 -4.89 5.56 -7.43
N PHE A 50 -5.46 6.32 -8.37
CA PHE A 50 -6.90 6.57 -8.45
C PHE A 50 -7.37 6.23 -9.85
N ASN A 51 -8.30 5.28 -9.99
CA ASN A 51 -8.76 4.79 -11.30
C ASN A 51 -7.60 4.40 -12.26
N GLY A 52 -6.52 3.83 -11.72
CA GLY A 52 -5.34 3.43 -12.49
C GLY A 52 -4.37 4.57 -12.85
N PHE A 53 -4.61 5.80 -12.39
CA PHE A 53 -3.70 6.93 -12.59
C PHE A 53 -2.82 7.15 -11.37
N ASP A 54 -1.51 7.32 -11.59
CA ASP A 54 -0.54 7.70 -10.57
C ASP A 54 -0.83 9.13 -10.09
N CYS A 55 -1.23 9.23 -8.83
CA CYS A 55 -1.51 10.47 -8.14
C CYS A 55 -0.26 10.93 -7.39
N LYS A 56 0.10 12.20 -7.56
CA LYS A 56 1.13 12.84 -6.74
C LYS A 56 0.65 12.95 -5.29
N TYR A 57 1.00 11.96 -4.49
CA TYR A 57 0.65 11.89 -3.08
C TYR A 57 1.83 11.41 -2.26
N THR A 58 2.05 12.06 -1.12
CA THR A 58 3.10 11.67 -0.17
C THR A 58 2.44 11.13 1.08
N PHE A 59 2.47 9.80 1.24
CA PHE A 59 1.96 9.15 2.44
C PHE A 59 2.71 9.62 3.69
N ARG A 60 1.95 9.98 4.72
CA ARG A 60 2.45 10.26 6.06
C ARG A 60 2.94 8.97 6.70
N GLN A 61 3.81 9.11 7.69
CA GLN A 61 4.39 7.97 8.40
C GLN A 61 3.30 7.09 9.04
N GLU A 62 2.32 7.71 9.69
CA GLU A 62 1.19 7.01 10.34
C GLU A 62 0.36 6.20 9.34
N GLU A 63 0.14 6.73 8.13
CA GLU A 63 -0.59 6.04 7.06
C GLU A 63 0.20 4.81 6.59
N LYS A 64 1.51 4.96 6.38
CA LYS A 64 2.39 3.85 6.00
C LYS A 64 2.39 2.74 7.05
N GLU A 65 2.47 3.10 8.33
CA GLU A 65 2.42 2.15 9.44
C GLU A 65 1.08 1.42 9.48
N HIS A 66 -0.03 2.13 9.28
CA HIS A 66 -1.36 1.55 9.23
C HIS A 66 -1.51 0.55 8.07
N PHE A 67 -1.03 0.90 6.87
CA PHE A 67 -1.04 0.01 5.71
C PHE A 67 -0.18 -1.24 5.91
N ILE A 68 1.03 -1.08 6.45
CA ILE A 68 1.93 -2.21 6.75
C ILE A 68 1.28 -3.14 7.78
N HIS A 69 0.70 -2.57 8.84
CA HIS A 69 0.04 -3.34 9.88
C HIS A 69 -1.11 -4.17 9.31
N TYR A 70 -1.98 -3.55 8.52
CA TYR A 70 -3.09 -4.25 7.87
C TYR A 70 -2.60 -5.38 6.95
N ALA A 71 -1.59 -5.12 6.12
CA ALA A 71 -1.02 -6.15 5.24
C ALA A 71 -0.44 -7.35 6.05
N GLN A 72 0.20 -7.08 7.19
CA GLN A 72 0.71 -8.12 8.08
C GLN A 72 -0.42 -8.95 8.72
N GLU A 73 -1.53 -8.33 9.09
CA GLU A 73 -2.72 -9.05 9.58
C GLU A 73 -3.32 -9.98 8.53
N GLN A 74 -3.19 -9.63 7.24
CA GLN A 74 -3.57 -10.49 6.10
C GLN A 74 -2.50 -11.55 5.75
N GLY A 75 -1.40 -11.63 6.50
CA GLY A 75 -0.33 -12.61 6.30
C GLY A 75 0.78 -12.19 5.34
N ILE A 76 0.78 -10.94 4.86
CA ILE A 76 1.81 -10.39 3.99
C ILE A 76 2.97 -9.86 4.84
N SER A 77 4.14 -10.48 4.71
CA SER A 77 5.30 -10.13 5.54
C SER A 77 6.06 -8.94 4.97
N ILE A 78 5.80 -7.75 5.53
CA ILE A 78 6.53 -6.52 5.21
C ILE A 78 7.49 -6.16 6.34
N ARG A 79 8.75 -5.87 6.03
CA ARG A 79 9.75 -5.39 7.00
C ARG A 79 9.78 -3.87 7.06
N GLN A 80 9.83 -3.34 8.28
CA GLN A 80 10.06 -1.92 8.52
C GLN A 80 11.55 -1.67 8.76
N LYS A 81 12.12 -0.61 8.16
CA LYS A 81 13.43 -0.11 8.59
C LYS A 81 13.22 0.62 9.92
N ALA A 82 13.95 0.18 10.94
CA ALA A 82 13.99 0.80 12.27
C ALA A 82 14.65 2.19 12.23
#